data_AF-A0A9E0TUT0-F1
#
_entry.id   AF-A0A9E0TUT0-F1
#
_cell.length_a   1.000
_cell.length_b   1.000
_cell.length_c   1.000
_cell.angle_alpha   90.00
_cell.angle_beta   90.00
_cell.angle_gamma   90.00
#
_symmetry.space_group_name_H-M   'P 1'
#
loop_
_entity.id
_entity.type
_entity.pdbx_description
1 polymer ?
#
loop_
_entity_poly.entity_id
_entity_poly.type
_entity_poly.pdbx_seq_one_letter_code
_entity_poly.pdbx_strand_id
1 'polypeptide(L)'
;MIKRFFFGALLLLAIERLCYFQTGGFILSKMLLDTSYPSTLSTVSDPFFSEPLTFIGAGKQFYAFETADHQYVVKFMKFSRRRPLPWLEKLPLPFFLHDWKTNYLAQRAKRLAHLETSSRLALNLLSEEAGLIPYIPVAKTATLIDKLGISHRIDLSQTQFLIQKKAVSFTDYLQQNPSEAHPLITSYLQTLASQCHKGICNLDPVLERNYGVAEHRMILMDIGSLLAHPKMHSSTGIRREIFIESLPLRDWLQRHHPKYLPYFDAELKKQTAP
;
A
#
# COMPACT_ATOMS: atom_id res chain seq x y z
N MET A 1 19.72 4.23 42.02
CA MET A 1 19.28 5.23 41.03
C MET A 1 19.07 4.62 39.64
N ILE A 2 20.05 3.88 39.09
CA ILE A 2 19.99 3.24 37.75
C ILE A 2 18.78 2.30 37.55
N LYS A 3 18.44 1.45 38.54
CA LYS A 3 17.29 0.53 38.44
C LYS A 3 15.93 1.23 38.30
N ARG A 4 15.74 2.39 38.97
CA ARG A 4 14.50 3.18 38.88
C ARG A 4 14.38 3.87 37.52
N PHE A 5 15.49 4.35 36.97
CA PHE A 5 15.54 4.92 35.63
C PHE A 5 15.21 3.87 34.56
N PHE A 6 15.80 2.67 34.66
CA PHE A 6 15.54 1.57 33.74
C PHE A 6 14.06 1.11 33.77
N PHE A 7 13.48 1.01 34.97
CA PHE A 7 12.07 0.68 35.13
C PHE A 7 11.14 1.76 34.54
N GLY A 8 11.46 3.04 34.76
CA GLY A 8 10.72 4.15 34.15
C GLY A 8 10.78 4.11 32.61
N ALA A 9 11.95 3.86 32.03
CA ALA A 9 12.11 3.73 30.59
C ALA A 9 11.31 2.55 30.00
N LEU A 10 11.34 1.38 30.67
CA LEU A 10 10.54 0.22 30.27
C LEU A 10 9.04 0.50 30.35
N LEU A 11 8.58 1.19 31.40
CA LEU A 11 7.18 1.57 31.55
C LEU A 11 6.72 2.50 30.42
N LEU A 12 7.53 3.50 30.06
CA LEU A 12 7.22 4.40 28.94
C LEU A 12 7.14 3.65 27.60
N LEU A 13 8.04 2.70 27.36
CA LEU A 13 7.98 1.83 26.18
C LEU A 13 6.73 0.94 26.19
N ALA A 14 6.34 0.39 27.35
CA ALA A 14 5.14 -0.41 27.48
C ALA A 14 3.87 0.41 27.21
N ILE A 15 3.80 1.65 27.74
CA ILE A 15 2.70 2.58 27.50
C ILE A 15 2.64 2.96 26.02
N GLU A 16 3.77 3.27 25.38
CA GLU A 16 3.81 3.57 23.94
C GLU A 16 3.27 2.41 23.10
N ARG A 17 3.69 1.18 23.41
CA ARG A 17 3.21 -0.03 22.72
C ARG A 17 1.74 -0.31 22.96
N LEU A 18 1.25 -0.09 24.19
CA LEU A 18 -0.16 -0.21 24.52
C LEU A 18 -0.99 0.79 23.71
N CYS A 19 -0.61 2.07 23.71
CA CYS A 19 -1.25 3.12 22.92
C CYS A 19 -1.22 2.79 21.42
N TYR A 20 -0.08 2.30 20.91
CA TYR A 20 0.04 1.87 19.51
C TYR A 20 -0.94 0.73 19.19
N PHE A 21 -1.05 -0.28 20.07
CA PHE A 21 -1.94 -1.42 19.86
C PHE A 21 -3.42 -1.02 19.89
N GLN A 22 -3.79 -0.16 20.85
CA GLN A 22 -5.15 0.35 21.00
C GLN A 22 -5.59 1.22 19.80
N THR A 23 -4.70 2.08 19.31
CA THR A 23 -5.00 2.99 18.18
C THR A 23 -4.72 2.38 16.80
N GLY A 24 -4.08 1.21 16.74
CA GLY A 24 -3.52 0.69 15.47
C GLY A 24 -2.41 1.57 14.91
N GLY A 25 -1.81 2.41 15.75
CA GLY A 25 -0.82 3.42 15.37
C GLY A 25 -1.39 4.60 14.56
N PHE A 26 -2.72 4.75 14.51
CA PHE A 26 -3.39 5.88 13.88
C PHE A 26 -3.08 7.18 14.63
N ILE A 27 -2.64 8.19 13.89
CA ILE A 27 -2.44 9.55 14.38
C ILE A 27 -2.77 10.49 13.22
N LEU A 28 -3.78 11.35 13.43
CA LEU A 28 -4.30 12.27 12.42
C LEU A 28 -3.23 13.19 11.83
N SER A 29 -2.36 13.77 12.66
CA SER A 29 -1.28 14.66 12.18
C SER A 29 -0.29 13.99 11.22
N LYS A 30 -0.27 12.65 11.16
CA LYS A 30 0.62 11.91 10.24
C LYS A 30 0.09 11.83 8.80
N MET A 31 -1.16 12.20 8.54
CA MET A 31 -1.77 12.21 7.19
C MET A 31 -2.00 13.62 6.62
N LEU A 32 -1.96 14.65 7.45
CA LEU A 32 -2.19 16.02 7.01
C LEU A 32 -0.99 16.57 6.24
N LEU A 33 -1.25 17.15 5.07
CA LEU A 33 -0.32 17.95 4.27
C LEU A 33 0.15 19.16 5.08
N ASP A 34 1.43 19.47 4.95
CA ASP A 34 1.91 20.79 5.28
C ASP A 34 1.64 21.68 4.06
N THR A 35 1.37 22.98 4.26
CA THR A 35 0.97 23.91 3.18
C THR A 35 2.01 24.03 2.06
N SER A 36 3.21 23.50 2.26
CA SER A 36 4.34 23.50 1.33
C SER A 36 4.31 22.41 0.25
N TYR A 37 3.39 21.43 0.31
CA TYR A 37 3.32 20.33 -0.64
C TYR A 37 2.00 20.36 -1.43
N PRO A 38 1.99 20.83 -2.69
CA PRO A 38 0.79 20.79 -3.52
C PRO A 38 0.38 19.35 -3.83
N SER A 39 -0.92 19.07 -3.80
CA SER A 39 -1.48 17.81 -4.30
C SER A 39 -1.21 17.70 -5.81
N THR A 40 -0.55 16.62 -6.24
CA THR A 40 -0.22 16.36 -7.65
C THR A 40 -1.06 15.23 -8.26
N LEU A 41 -1.98 14.64 -7.49
CA LEU A 41 -2.88 13.59 -7.95
C LEU A 41 -4.17 14.25 -8.45
N SER A 42 -4.29 14.40 -9.77
CA SER A 42 -5.48 14.96 -10.43
C SER A 42 -5.99 13.98 -11.47
N THR A 43 -7.25 13.53 -11.39
CA THR A 43 -8.01 13.02 -12.57
C THR A 43 -9.50 12.85 -12.31
N VAL A 44 -10.27 12.96 -13.38
CA VAL A 44 -11.70 13.31 -13.53
C VAL A 44 -12.69 12.30 -12.94
N SER A 45 -13.48 12.78 -11.96
CA SER A 45 -14.88 12.44 -11.60
C SER A 45 -15.10 12.75 -10.10
N ASP A 46 -16.34 13.01 -9.69
CA ASP A 46 -16.71 13.27 -8.30
C ASP A 46 -16.95 11.92 -7.59
N PRO A 47 -16.06 11.46 -6.70
CA PRO A 47 -16.34 10.23 -5.95
C PRO A 47 -17.42 10.53 -4.90
N PHE A 48 -18.56 9.88 -5.01
CA PHE A 48 -19.47 9.72 -3.88
C PHE A 48 -19.06 8.45 -3.15
N PHE A 49 -18.20 8.56 -2.14
CA PHE A 49 -18.03 7.48 -1.17
C PHE A 49 -18.93 7.72 0.02
N SER A 50 -19.52 6.64 0.54
CA SER A 50 -20.42 6.68 1.68
C SER A 50 -19.66 6.95 2.98
N GLU A 51 -20.09 7.97 3.70
CA GLU A 51 -19.58 8.33 5.04
C GLU A 51 -20.41 7.68 6.15
N PRO A 52 -19.84 7.47 7.36
CA PRO A 52 -18.47 7.77 7.75
C PRO A 52 -17.44 6.73 7.27
N LEU A 53 -16.15 7.11 7.28
CA LEU A 53 -15.04 6.21 6.95
C LEU A 53 -14.49 5.54 8.22
N THR A 54 -14.53 4.21 8.30
CA THR A 54 -14.16 3.45 9.51
C THR A 54 -12.76 2.86 9.41
N PHE A 55 -11.91 3.06 10.42
CA PHE A 55 -10.54 2.56 10.42
C PHE A 55 -10.49 1.02 10.41
N ILE A 56 -9.83 0.46 9.40
CA ILE A 56 -9.63 -1.00 9.27
C ILE A 56 -8.18 -1.43 9.42
N GLY A 57 -7.22 -0.52 9.27
CA GLY A 57 -5.82 -0.89 9.42
C GLY A 57 -4.80 0.17 9.03
N ALA A 58 -3.54 -0.19 9.26
CA ALA A 58 -2.41 0.69 9.10
C ALA A 58 -1.20 -0.07 8.54
N GLY A 59 -0.78 0.29 7.33
CA GLY A 59 0.48 -0.17 6.74
C GLY A 59 1.65 0.78 7.04
N LYS A 60 2.81 0.53 6.41
CA LYS A 60 3.93 1.47 6.44
C LYS A 60 3.60 2.77 5.70
N GLN A 61 2.79 2.69 4.64
CA GLN A 61 2.47 3.79 3.74
C GLN A 61 1.13 4.45 3.96
N PHE A 62 0.10 3.67 4.28
CA PHE A 62 -1.27 4.15 4.28
C PHE A 62 -1.98 3.80 5.58
N TYR A 63 -2.87 4.69 6.03
CA TYR A 63 -3.99 4.29 6.87
C TYR A 63 -5.15 3.90 5.96
N ALA A 64 -5.78 2.77 6.24
CA ALA A 64 -6.88 2.26 5.47
C ALA A 64 -8.18 2.45 6.26
N PHE A 65 -9.16 3.07 5.61
CA PHE A 65 -10.50 3.25 6.13
C PHE A 65 -11.50 2.66 5.16
N GLU A 66 -12.54 2.02 5.67
CA GLU A 66 -13.62 1.44 4.90
C GLU A 66 -14.79 2.41 4.78
N THR A 67 -15.46 2.42 3.63
CA THR A 67 -16.69 3.19 3.39
C THR A 67 -17.90 2.56 4.09
N ALA A 68 -18.93 3.35 4.38
CA ALA A 68 -20.11 2.87 5.10
C ALA A 68 -20.92 1.79 4.33
N ASP A 69 -20.81 1.74 3.01
CA ASP A 69 -21.39 0.70 2.14
C ASP A 69 -20.53 -0.58 2.03
N HIS A 70 -19.38 -0.62 2.69
CA HIS A 70 -18.43 -1.73 2.67
C HIS A 70 -17.88 -2.10 1.28
N GLN A 71 -18.04 -1.23 0.28
CA GLN A 71 -17.60 -1.51 -1.10
C GLN A 71 -16.15 -1.06 -1.34
N TYR A 72 -15.67 -0.06 -0.63
CA TYR A 72 -14.38 0.58 -0.90
C TYR A 72 -13.53 0.76 0.35
N VAL A 73 -12.24 0.95 0.09
CA VAL A 73 -11.22 1.31 1.07
C VAL A 73 -10.56 2.62 0.62
N VAL A 74 -10.62 3.63 1.48
CA VAL A 74 -9.93 4.91 1.35
C VAL A 74 -8.57 4.81 2.07
N LYS A 75 -7.49 4.94 1.31
CA LYS A 75 -6.11 4.81 1.79
C LYS A 75 -5.45 6.18 1.89
N PHE A 76 -5.36 6.71 3.10
CA PHE A 76 -4.69 7.98 3.39
C PHE A 76 -3.17 7.81 3.55
N MET A 77 -2.39 8.60 2.83
CA MET A 77 -0.94 8.55 2.85
C MET A 77 -0.37 8.98 4.19
N LYS A 78 0.66 8.27 4.68
CA LYS A 78 1.43 8.60 5.88
C LYS A 78 2.70 9.36 5.54
N PHE A 79 2.80 10.56 6.08
CA PHE A 79 3.93 11.46 5.86
C PHE A 79 4.97 11.43 6.99
N SER A 80 4.58 11.03 8.19
CA SER A 80 5.39 11.16 9.42
C SER A 80 6.80 10.54 9.43
N ARG A 81 7.06 9.47 8.67
CA ARG A 81 8.38 8.82 8.56
C ARG A 81 9.11 9.16 7.25
N ARG A 82 8.49 9.98 6.40
CA ARG A 82 8.94 10.28 5.04
C ARG A 82 9.20 11.76 4.81
N ARG A 83 8.58 12.65 5.58
CA ARG A 83 8.90 14.08 5.52
C ARG A 83 10.27 14.35 6.14
N PRO A 84 11.08 15.23 5.55
CA PRO A 84 12.15 15.89 6.27
C PRO A 84 11.61 16.51 7.57
N LEU A 85 12.44 16.53 8.62
CA LEU A 85 12.03 17.08 9.93
C LEU A 85 12.52 18.53 9.99
N PRO A 86 11.65 19.56 9.89
CA PRO A 86 12.11 20.95 9.76
C PRO A 86 12.94 21.42 10.95
N TRP A 87 12.64 20.91 12.15
CA TRP A 87 13.45 21.18 13.34
C TRP A 87 14.85 20.56 13.24
N LEU A 88 14.98 19.36 12.66
CA LEU A 88 16.26 18.69 12.50
C LEU A 88 17.10 19.40 11.44
N GLU A 89 16.48 19.90 10.37
CA GLU A 89 17.12 20.75 9.36
C GLU A 89 17.74 22.01 9.98
N LYS A 90 17.02 22.65 10.91
CA LYS A 90 17.48 23.87 11.61
C LYS A 90 18.39 23.60 12.79
N LEU A 91 18.45 22.37 13.30
CA LEU A 91 19.29 22.02 14.46
C LEU A 91 20.79 22.09 14.09
N PRO A 92 21.59 22.95 14.74
CA PRO A 92 23.03 22.98 14.54
C PRO A 92 23.65 21.75 15.23
N LEU A 93 24.09 20.78 14.43
CA LEU A 93 24.79 19.59 14.91
C LEU A 93 26.30 19.76 14.75
N PRO A 94 27.11 19.12 15.61
CA PRO A 94 28.56 19.01 15.42
C PRO A 94 28.91 18.46 14.02
N PHE A 95 30.04 18.89 13.45
CA PHE A 95 30.40 18.58 12.06
C PHE A 95 30.42 17.08 11.77
N PHE A 96 30.83 16.24 12.74
CA PHE A 96 30.89 14.78 12.58
C PHE A 96 29.50 14.12 12.45
N LEU A 97 28.41 14.83 12.75
CA LEU A 97 27.03 14.36 12.54
C LEU A 97 26.38 14.96 11.28
N HIS A 98 27.08 15.83 10.55
CA HIS A 98 26.52 16.52 9.39
C HIS A 98 26.14 15.54 8.28
N ASP A 99 27.06 14.63 7.92
CA ASP A 99 26.80 13.62 6.90
C ASP A 99 25.66 12.68 7.29
N TRP A 100 25.59 12.30 8.57
CA TRP A 100 24.48 11.49 9.07
C TRP A 100 23.13 12.22 8.91
N LYS A 101 23.05 13.49 9.33
CA LYS A 101 21.82 14.30 9.22
C LYS A 101 21.41 14.47 7.76
N THR A 102 22.34 14.83 6.89
CA THR A 102 22.09 15.02 5.45
C THR A 102 21.59 13.73 4.80
N ASN A 103 22.26 12.60 5.07
CA ASN A 103 21.85 11.30 4.57
C ASN A 103 20.48 10.87 5.12
N TYR A 104 20.21 11.11 6.40
CA TYR A 104 18.92 10.79 7.03
C TYR A 104 17.76 11.57 6.39
N LEU A 105 17.94 12.88 6.19
CA LEU A 105 16.93 13.73 5.54
C LEU A 105 16.74 13.35 4.07
N ALA A 106 17.83 13.11 3.33
CA ALA A 106 17.79 12.68 1.93
C ALA A 106 17.07 11.34 1.74
N GLN A 107 17.31 10.35 2.62
CA GLN A 107 16.60 9.06 2.57
C GLN A 107 15.10 9.22 2.80
N ARG A 108 14.68 10.13 3.69
CA ARG A 108 13.25 10.40 3.95
C ARG A 108 12.59 11.01 2.73
N ALA A 109 13.19 12.06 2.15
CA ALA A 109 12.72 12.66 0.90
C ALA A 109 12.63 11.62 -0.23
N LYS A 110 13.65 10.77 -0.40
CA LYS A 110 13.64 9.68 -1.40
C LYS A 110 12.47 8.71 -1.18
N ARG A 111 12.16 8.34 0.06
CA ARG A 111 11.02 7.46 0.39
C ARG A 111 9.67 8.11 0.14
N LEU A 112 9.57 9.44 0.24
CA LEU A 112 8.36 10.19 -0.12
C LEU A 112 8.19 10.21 -1.63
N ALA A 113 9.21 10.64 -2.36
CA ALA A 113 9.20 10.70 -3.82
C ALA A 113 8.92 9.33 -4.47
N HIS A 114 9.47 8.25 -3.88
CA HIS A 114 9.17 6.89 -4.32
C HIS A 114 7.69 6.54 -4.14
N LEU A 115 7.09 6.87 -2.99
CA LEU A 115 5.67 6.59 -2.76
C LEU A 115 4.76 7.40 -3.69
N GLU A 116 5.07 8.68 -3.91
CA GLU A 116 4.33 9.53 -4.85
C GLU A 116 4.43 8.98 -6.28
N THR A 117 5.64 8.59 -6.70
CA THR A 117 5.87 7.95 -8.00
C THR A 117 5.05 6.66 -8.13
N SER A 118 5.13 5.80 -7.12
CA SER A 118 4.40 4.53 -7.06
C SER A 118 2.89 4.74 -7.13
N SER A 119 2.36 5.70 -6.37
CA SER A 119 0.92 6.04 -6.36
C SER A 119 0.45 6.57 -7.71
N ARG A 120 1.25 7.40 -8.35
CA ARG A 120 0.97 7.94 -9.69
C ARG A 120 0.99 6.85 -10.76
N LEU A 121 1.97 5.93 -10.72
CA LEU A 121 2.01 4.78 -11.63
C LEU A 121 0.76 3.91 -11.45
N ALA A 122 0.36 3.65 -10.20
CA ALA A 122 -0.82 2.87 -9.91
C ALA A 122 -2.09 3.51 -10.50
N LEU A 123 -2.31 4.80 -10.24
CA LEU A 123 -3.48 5.52 -10.76
C LEU A 123 -3.48 5.60 -12.29
N ASN A 124 -2.35 5.97 -12.90
CA ASN A 124 -2.32 6.27 -14.33
C ASN A 124 -2.28 5.02 -15.20
N LEU A 125 -1.64 3.94 -14.72
CA LEU A 125 -1.36 2.76 -15.54
C LEU A 125 -2.01 1.50 -14.98
N LEU A 126 -2.19 1.38 -13.67
CA LEU A 126 -2.64 0.14 -13.03
C LEU A 126 -3.98 0.27 -12.30
N SER A 127 -4.84 1.22 -12.68
CA SER A 127 -6.11 1.44 -11.97
C SER A 127 -6.99 0.19 -11.96
N GLU A 128 -7.01 -0.58 -13.05
CA GLU A 128 -7.79 -1.82 -13.12
C GLU A 128 -7.14 -2.95 -12.31
N GLU A 129 -5.82 -3.14 -12.43
CA GLU A 129 -5.06 -4.18 -11.71
C GLU A 129 -5.06 -3.94 -10.21
N ALA A 130 -5.05 -2.68 -9.78
CA ALA A 130 -5.11 -2.33 -8.37
C ALA A 130 -6.55 -2.07 -7.88
N GLY A 131 -7.56 -2.13 -8.76
CA GLY A 131 -8.94 -1.80 -8.38
C GLY A 131 -9.10 -0.37 -7.85
N LEU A 132 -8.32 0.58 -8.37
CA LEU A 132 -8.39 1.99 -7.99
C LEU A 132 -9.54 2.70 -8.71
N ILE A 133 -10.21 3.58 -7.97
CA ILE A 133 -11.27 4.42 -8.49
C ILE A 133 -10.69 5.83 -8.72
N PRO A 134 -10.71 6.35 -9.96
CA PRO A 134 -10.29 7.73 -10.26
C PRO A 134 -11.10 8.74 -9.43
N TYR A 135 -10.45 9.80 -8.96
CA TYR A 135 -11.14 10.81 -8.15
C TYR A 135 -10.51 12.21 -8.21
N ILE A 136 -11.34 13.24 -8.08
CA ILE A 136 -10.91 14.62 -7.79
C ILE A 136 -11.32 14.99 -6.36
N PRO A 137 -10.39 15.50 -5.53
CA PRO A 137 -10.77 16.13 -4.27
C PRO A 137 -11.47 17.47 -4.55
N VAL A 138 -12.81 17.47 -4.49
CA VAL A 138 -13.57 18.71 -4.27
C VAL A 138 -13.38 19.09 -2.80
N ALA A 139 -13.33 20.40 -2.47
CA ALA A 139 -13.26 20.89 -1.11
C ALA A 139 -14.44 20.32 -0.28
N LYS A 140 -14.17 19.19 0.38
CA LYS A 140 -15.13 18.37 1.13
C LYS A 140 -14.43 17.97 2.41
N THR A 141 -15.18 18.05 3.50
CA THR A 141 -14.77 17.46 4.77
C THR A 141 -15.26 16.02 4.82
N ALA A 142 -14.45 15.10 5.33
CA ALA A 142 -14.87 13.73 5.62
C ALA A 142 -14.83 13.42 7.11
N THR A 143 -15.69 12.52 7.54
CA THR A 143 -15.70 11.97 8.91
C THR A 143 -14.95 10.65 8.97
N LEU A 144 -13.86 10.59 9.73
CA LEU A 144 -13.11 9.37 10.03
C LEU A 144 -13.47 8.85 11.42
N ILE A 145 -13.75 7.55 11.54
CA ILE A 145 -13.90 6.86 12.82
C ILE A 145 -12.64 6.04 13.06
N ASP A 146 -11.91 6.32 14.15
CA ASP A 146 -10.71 5.57 14.48
C ASP A 146 -11.03 4.22 15.17
N LYS A 147 -9.98 3.45 15.49
CA LYS A 147 -10.11 2.15 16.14
C LYS A 147 -10.80 2.19 17.51
N LEU A 148 -10.82 3.35 18.18
CA LEU A 148 -11.46 3.56 19.47
C LEU A 148 -12.90 4.09 19.33
N GLY A 149 -13.41 4.24 18.11
CA GLY A 149 -14.73 4.81 17.84
C GLY A 149 -14.76 6.35 17.91
N ILE A 150 -13.61 7.00 18.01
CA ILE A 150 -13.54 8.47 18.08
C ILE A 150 -13.69 9.02 16.67
N SER A 151 -14.55 10.02 16.54
CA SER A 151 -14.81 10.72 15.27
C SER A 151 -13.83 11.88 15.06
N HIS A 152 -13.24 11.94 13.88
CA HIS A 152 -12.30 12.96 13.44
C HIS A 152 -12.81 13.58 12.14
N ARG A 153 -13.06 14.88 12.13
CA ARG A 153 -13.40 15.61 10.91
C ARG A 153 -12.13 16.10 10.23
N ILE A 154 -11.96 15.77 8.96
CA ILE A 154 -10.78 16.15 8.19
C ILE A 154 -11.17 16.93 6.95
N ASP A 155 -10.31 17.86 6.53
CA ASP A 155 -10.38 18.48 5.21
C ASP A 155 -9.61 17.61 4.22
N LEU A 156 -10.31 17.06 3.23
CA LEU A 156 -9.71 16.20 2.23
C LEU A 156 -8.66 16.93 1.37
N SER A 157 -8.78 18.25 1.21
CA SER A 157 -7.80 19.07 0.49
C SER A 157 -6.43 19.11 1.19
N GLN A 158 -6.40 18.82 2.50
CA GLN A 158 -5.20 18.73 3.31
C GLN A 158 -4.65 17.31 3.39
N THR A 159 -5.09 16.38 2.54
CA THR A 159 -4.62 15.00 2.57
C THR A 159 -4.28 14.50 1.17
N GLN A 160 -3.50 13.42 1.10
CA GLN A 160 -3.39 12.62 -0.12
C GLN A 160 -3.96 11.24 0.19
N PHE A 161 -4.92 10.81 -0.62
CA PHE A 161 -5.54 9.50 -0.46
C PHE A 161 -5.78 8.84 -1.81
N LEU A 162 -6.20 7.58 -1.76
CA LEU A 162 -6.60 6.78 -2.90
C LEU A 162 -7.85 6.02 -2.52
N ILE A 163 -8.75 5.80 -3.48
CA ILE A 163 -9.93 4.97 -3.30
C ILE A 163 -9.67 3.66 -4.04
N GLN A 164 -9.86 2.55 -3.34
CA GLN A 164 -9.64 1.20 -3.88
C GLN A 164 -10.86 0.34 -3.58
N LYS A 165 -11.21 -0.59 -4.47
CA LYS A 165 -12.21 -1.63 -4.18
C LYS A 165 -11.80 -2.41 -2.94
N LYS A 166 -12.77 -2.73 -2.07
CA LYS A 166 -12.53 -3.61 -0.93
C LYS A 166 -12.25 -5.03 -1.44
N ALA A 167 -11.17 -5.63 -0.94
CA ALA A 167 -10.78 -6.99 -1.29
C ALA A 167 -10.56 -7.83 -0.02
N VAL A 168 -10.74 -9.14 -0.17
CA VAL A 168 -10.33 -10.15 0.81
C VAL A 168 -8.94 -10.64 0.43
N SER A 169 -8.08 -10.94 1.40
CA SER A 169 -6.77 -11.54 1.09
C SER A 169 -6.93 -12.77 0.22
N PHE A 170 -6.10 -12.88 -0.83
CA PHE A 170 -6.24 -13.95 -1.80
C PHE A 170 -6.09 -15.35 -1.17
N THR A 171 -5.10 -15.52 -0.29
CA THR A 171 -4.86 -16.81 0.36
C THR A 171 -6.03 -17.22 1.24
N ASP A 172 -6.61 -16.25 1.96
CA ASP A 172 -7.76 -16.49 2.85
C ASP A 172 -9.02 -16.81 2.03
N TYR A 173 -9.25 -16.06 0.94
CA TYR A 173 -10.38 -16.26 0.05
C TYR A 173 -10.31 -17.64 -0.62
N LEU A 174 -9.14 -18.03 -1.13
CA LEU A 174 -8.96 -19.30 -1.83
C LEU A 174 -9.09 -20.51 -0.89
N GLN A 175 -8.67 -20.38 0.37
CA GLN A 175 -8.89 -21.41 1.39
C GLN A 175 -10.38 -21.64 1.66
N GLN A 176 -11.18 -20.57 1.65
CA GLN A 176 -12.63 -20.64 1.86
C GLN A 176 -13.38 -21.08 0.59
N ASN A 177 -12.85 -20.77 -0.60
CA ASN A 177 -13.50 -20.99 -1.89
C ASN A 177 -12.60 -21.79 -2.86
N PRO A 178 -12.21 -23.03 -2.51
CA PRO A 178 -11.26 -23.81 -3.32
C PRO A 178 -11.78 -24.18 -4.71
N SER A 179 -13.10 -24.15 -4.94
CA SER A 179 -13.71 -24.35 -6.26
C SER A 179 -13.33 -23.25 -7.26
N GLU A 180 -12.94 -22.08 -6.79
CA GLU A 180 -12.57 -20.92 -7.61
C GLU A 180 -11.07 -20.85 -7.91
N ALA A 181 -10.30 -21.87 -7.54
CA ALA A 181 -8.85 -21.86 -7.68
C ALA A 181 -8.36 -21.57 -9.11
N HIS A 182 -8.92 -22.25 -10.11
CA HIS A 182 -8.50 -22.07 -11.50
C HIS A 182 -8.75 -20.63 -12.02
N PRO A 183 -9.97 -20.07 -11.96
CA PRO A 183 -10.19 -18.69 -12.41
C PRO A 183 -9.36 -17.67 -11.62
N LEU A 184 -9.14 -17.87 -10.32
CA LEU A 184 -8.31 -16.95 -9.52
C LEU A 184 -6.82 -17.04 -9.85
N ILE A 185 -6.29 -18.24 -10.09
CA ILE A 185 -4.91 -18.43 -10.56
C ILE A 185 -4.71 -17.75 -11.91
N THR A 186 -5.64 -17.93 -12.85
CA THR A 186 -5.61 -17.25 -14.15
C THR A 186 -5.66 -15.73 -13.96
N SER A 187 -6.58 -15.23 -13.15
CA SER A 187 -6.71 -13.79 -12.89
C SER A 187 -5.44 -13.21 -12.25
N TYR A 188 -4.79 -13.93 -11.32
CA TYR A 188 -3.53 -13.49 -10.71
C TYR A 188 -2.42 -13.35 -11.76
N LEU A 189 -2.22 -14.39 -12.58
CA LEU A 189 -1.18 -14.38 -13.61
C LEU A 189 -1.44 -13.32 -14.68
N GLN A 190 -2.70 -13.07 -15.04
CA GLN A 190 -3.09 -11.98 -15.93
C GLN A 190 -2.82 -10.61 -15.32
N THR A 191 -3.10 -10.41 -14.03
CA THR A 191 -2.76 -9.17 -13.32
C THR A 191 -1.25 -8.91 -13.34
N LEU A 192 -0.42 -9.94 -13.07
CA LEU A 192 1.04 -9.83 -13.16
C LEU A 192 1.51 -9.51 -14.58
N ALA A 193 0.99 -10.24 -15.57
CA ALA A 193 1.36 -10.04 -16.97
C ALA A 193 1.02 -8.63 -17.44
N SER A 194 -0.21 -8.16 -17.16
CA SER A 194 -0.64 -6.81 -17.51
C SER A 194 0.24 -5.74 -16.87
N GLN A 195 0.56 -5.88 -15.58
CA GLN A 195 1.49 -4.99 -14.87
C GLN A 195 2.87 -4.92 -15.56
N CYS A 196 3.45 -6.08 -15.88
CA CYS A 196 4.77 -6.15 -16.53
C CYS A 196 4.74 -5.58 -17.95
N HIS A 197 3.70 -5.87 -18.74
CA HIS A 197 3.52 -5.33 -20.09
C HIS A 197 3.34 -3.81 -20.11
N LYS A 198 2.78 -3.24 -19.03
CA LYS A 198 2.71 -1.79 -18.82
C LYS A 198 4.04 -1.17 -18.34
N GLY A 199 5.11 -1.95 -18.26
CA GLY A 199 6.44 -1.48 -17.90
C GLY A 199 6.70 -1.39 -16.40
N ILE A 200 5.82 -1.95 -15.56
CA ILE A 200 5.83 -1.75 -14.11
C ILE A 200 6.24 -3.03 -13.37
N CYS A 201 7.17 -2.89 -12.43
CA CYS A 201 7.58 -3.96 -11.52
C CYS A 201 7.07 -3.69 -10.12
N ASN A 202 6.77 -4.76 -9.38
CA ASN A 202 6.51 -4.71 -7.95
C ASN A 202 7.76 -5.14 -7.18
N LEU A 203 8.36 -4.22 -6.41
CA LEU A 203 9.59 -4.50 -5.67
C LEU A 203 9.37 -5.35 -4.41
N ASP A 204 8.11 -5.61 -4.03
CA ASP A 204 7.74 -6.39 -2.86
C ASP A 204 6.53 -7.29 -3.20
N PRO A 205 6.66 -8.38 -3.99
CA PRO A 205 5.52 -9.18 -4.45
C PRO A 205 5.03 -10.19 -3.38
N VAL A 206 4.82 -9.74 -2.15
CA VAL A 206 4.36 -10.61 -1.05
C VAL A 206 2.89 -10.99 -1.24
N LEU A 207 2.65 -12.26 -1.58
CA LEU A 207 1.34 -12.79 -1.94
C LEU A 207 0.25 -12.46 -0.92
N GLU A 208 0.48 -12.83 0.35
CA GLU A 208 -0.53 -12.80 1.42
C GLU A 208 -1.00 -11.40 1.79
N ARG A 209 -0.20 -10.37 1.48
CA ARG A 209 -0.44 -8.98 1.89
C ARG A 209 -0.80 -8.08 0.73
N ASN A 210 -0.32 -8.41 -0.46
CA ASN A 210 -0.33 -7.47 -1.57
C ASN A 210 -1.37 -7.85 -2.62
N TYR A 211 -1.93 -9.07 -2.58
CA TYR A 211 -2.96 -9.49 -3.52
C TYR A 211 -4.24 -9.90 -2.79
N GLY A 212 -5.36 -9.47 -3.36
CA GLY A 212 -6.68 -9.77 -2.83
C GLY A 212 -7.69 -10.03 -3.94
N VAL A 213 -8.83 -10.60 -3.55
CA VAL A 213 -9.97 -10.85 -4.41
C VAL A 213 -11.03 -9.78 -4.15
N ALA A 214 -11.41 -9.04 -5.19
CA ALA A 214 -12.55 -8.14 -5.20
C ALA A 214 -13.42 -8.53 -6.39
N GLU A 215 -14.74 -8.66 -6.21
CA GLU A 215 -15.67 -9.02 -7.30
C GLU A 215 -15.21 -10.24 -8.14
N HIS A 216 -14.70 -11.30 -7.47
CA HIS A 216 -14.19 -12.53 -8.10
C HIS A 216 -12.96 -12.34 -9.03
N ARG A 217 -12.29 -11.19 -8.97
CA ARG A 217 -11.04 -10.91 -9.70
C ARG A 217 -9.90 -10.58 -8.75
N MET A 218 -8.69 -10.88 -9.19
CA MET A 218 -7.47 -10.54 -8.48
C MET A 218 -7.15 -9.06 -8.64
N ILE A 219 -6.82 -8.41 -7.54
CA ILE A 219 -6.30 -7.04 -7.51
C ILE A 219 -5.02 -6.93 -6.68
N LEU A 220 -4.16 -5.99 -7.05
CA LEU A 220 -3.00 -5.56 -6.28
C LEU A 220 -3.44 -4.56 -5.18
N MET A 221 -3.47 -5.02 -3.94
CA MET A 221 -3.84 -4.22 -2.78
C MET A 221 -2.73 -3.24 -2.37
N ASP A 222 -1.46 -3.67 -2.34
CA ASP A 222 -0.35 -2.80 -1.95
C ASP A 222 0.37 -2.22 -3.17
N ILE A 223 0.17 -0.93 -3.39
CA ILE A 223 0.77 -0.18 -4.50
C ILE A 223 1.95 0.66 -4.03
N GLY A 224 2.52 0.38 -2.86
CA GLY A 224 3.53 1.23 -2.23
C GLY A 224 4.94 1.11 -2.80
N SER A 225 5.20 0.07 -3.60
CA SER A 225 6.54 -0.38 -4.01
C SER A 225 6.65 -0.62 -5.53
N LEU A 226 5.90 0.14 -6.32
CA LEU A 226 5.89 0.07 -7.78
C LEU A 226 7.00 0.91 -8.40
N LEU A 227 7.57 0.42 -9.50
CA LEU A 227 8.62 1.10 -10.24
C LEU A 227 8.54 0.81 -11.74
N ALA A 228 8.67 1.83 -12.57
CA ALA A 228 8.92 1.63 -14.00
C ALA A 228 10.40 1.24 -14.20
N HIS A 229 10.66 0.11 -14.87
CA HIS A 229 12.02 -0.44 -14.97
C HIS A 229 12.42 -0.73 -16.42
N PRO A 230 13.63 -0.32 -16.89
CA PRO A 230 14.07 -0.52 -18.28
C PRO A 230 14.06 -1.97 -18.75
N LYS A 231 14.28 -2.93 -17.83
CA LYS A 231 14.20 -4.37 -18.12
C LYS A 231 12.85 -4.78 -18.74
N MET A 232 11.77 -4.05 -18.46
CA MET A 232 10.44 -4.30 -19.04
C MET A 232 10.32 -3.90 -20.52
N HIS A 233 11.33 -3.25 -21.13
CA HIS A 233 11.28 -2.88 -22.55
C HIS A 233 11.54 -4.06 -23.50
N SER A 234 11.91 -5.23 -22.97
CA SER A 234 12.17 -6.43 -23.75
C SER A 234 11.19 -7.54 -23.37
N SER A 235 10.77 -8.34 -24.37
CA SER A 235 9.92 -9.51 -24.13
C SER A 235 10.57 -10.50 -23.15
N THR A 236 11.88 -10.72 -23.27
CA THR A 236 12.65 -11.55 -22.34
C THR A 236 12.59 -11.02 -20.90
N GLY A 237 12.73 -9.71 -20.70
CA GLY A 237 12.68 -9.10 -19.38
C GLY A 237 11.28 -9.17 -18.76
N ILE A 238 10.23 -8.93 -19.54
CA ILE A 238 8.84 -9.10 -19.10
C ILE A 238 8.58 -10.54 -18.64
N ARG A 239 8.93 -11.54 -19.47
CA ARG A 239 8.73 -12.96 -19.14
C ARG A 239 9.45 -13.38 -17.86
N ARG A 240 10.70 -12.91 -17.71
CA ARG A 240 11.50 -13.16 -16.52
C ARG A 240 10.83 -12.59 -15.28
N GLU A 241 10.25 -11.39 -15.37
CA GLU A 241 9.56 -10.78 -14.24
C GLU A 241 8.27 -11.49 -13.88
N ILE A 242 7.43 -11.82 -14.87
CA ILE A 242 6.21 -12.60 -14.66
C ILE A 242 6.55 -13.91 -13.94
N PHE A 243 7.61 -14.60 -14.38
CA PHE A 243 8.08 -15.81 -13.72
C PHE A 243 8.47 -15.55 -12.25
N ILE A 244 9.33 -14.56 -11.99
CA ILE A 244 9.82 -14.24 -10.63
C ILE A 244 8.68 -13.82 -9.70
N GLU A 245 7.82 -12.89 -10.13
CA GLU A 245 6.69 -12.39 -9.34
C GLU A 245 5.64 -13.49 -9.09
N SER A 246 5.58 -14.54 -9.92
CA SER A 246 4.65 -15.67 -9.73
C SER A 246 5.13 -16.74 -8.74
N LEU A 247 6.43 -16.77 -8.38
CA LEU A 247 7.00 -17.79 -7.49
C LEU A 247 6.32 -17.84 -6.11
N PRO A 248 5.99 -16.71 -5.44
CA PRO A 248 5.28 -16.75 -4.17
C PRO A 248 3.95 -17.52 -4.22
N LEU A 249 3.17 -17.37 -5.30
CA LEU A 249 1.95 -18.16 -5.49
C LEU A 249 2.26 -19.63 -5.70
N ARG A 250 3.26 -19.94 -6.54
CA ARG A 250 3.66 -21.33 -6.77
C ARG A 250 4.06 -22.03 -5.47
N ASP A 251 4.89 -21.38 -4.66
CA ASP A 251 5.36 -21.90 -3.37
C ASP A 251 4.22 -22.05 -2.35
N TRP A 252 3.25 -21.14 -2.38
CA TRP A 252 2.05 -21.24 -1.55
C TRP A 252 1.15 -22.40 -1.99
N LEU A 253 0.87 -22.54 -3.29
CA LEU A 253 0.09 -23.65 -3.84
C LEU A 253 0.73 -25.00 -3.52
N GLN A 254 2.06 -25.11 -3.64
CA GLN A 254 2.76 -26.35 -3.32
C GLN A 254 2.56 -26.79 -1.86
N ARG A 255 2.49 -25.84 -0.92
CA ARG A 255 2.29 -26.11 0.51
C ARG A 255 0.84 -26.38 0.88
N HIS A 256 -0.11 -25.67 0.26
CA HIS A 256 -1.51 -25.65 0.72
C HIS A 256 -2.48 -26.37 -0.23
N HIS A 257 -2.25 -26.31 -1.54
CA HIS A 257 -3.13 -26.88 -2.56
C HIS A 257 -2.36 -27.46 -3.76
N PRO A 258 -1.52 -28.48 -3.55
CA PRO A 258 -0.59 -28.99 -4.57
C PRO A 258 -1.31 -29.50 -5.84
N LYS A 259 -2.58 -29.89 -5.72
CA LYS A 259 -3.43 -30.31 -6.84
C LYS A 259 -3.61 -29.24 -7.93
N TYR A 260 -3.43 -27.95 -7.62
CA TYR A 260 -3.56 -26.86 -8.59
C TYR A 260 -2.24 -26.48 -9.28
N LEU A 261 -1.10 -27.05 -8.86
CA LEU A 261 0.20 -26.77 -9.47
C LEU A 261 0.25 -27.07 -10.98
N PRO A 262 -0.28 -28.20 -11.48
CA PRO A 262 -0.25 -28.47 -12.93
C PRO A 262 -1.01 -27.40 -13.74
N TYR A 263 -2.12 -26.90 -13.21
CA TYR A 263 -2.87 -25.82 -13.84
C TYR A 263 -2.08 -24.51 -13.82
N PHE A 264 -1.51 -24.14 -12.67
CA PHE A 264 -0.67 -22.96 -12.53
C PHE A 264 0.52 -22.98 -13.50
N ASP A 265 1.27 -24.07 -13.56
CA ASP A 265 2.46 -24.19 -14.42
C ASP A 265 2.06 -24.10 -15.92
N ALA A 266 0.93 -24.71 -16.30
CA ALA A 266 0.40 -24.61 -17.66
C ALA A 266 -0.04 -23.18 -18.02
N GLU A 267 -0.69 -22.48 -17.09
CA GLU A 267 -1.16 -21.10 -17.30
C GLU A 267 0.00 -20.11 -17.35
N LEU A 268 1.00 -20.26 -16.47
CA LEU A 268 2.23 -19.46 -16.48
C LEU A 268 2.99 -19.62 -17.80
N LYS A 269 3.03 -20.84 -18.35
CA LYS A 269 3.64 -21.08 -19.66
C LYS A 269 2.95 -20.30 -20.78
N LYS A 270 1.62 -20.13 -20.73
CA LYS A 270 0.89 -19.30 -21.72
C LYS A 270 1.27 -17.83 -21.62
N GLN A 271 1.37 -17.29 -20.39
CA GLN A 271 1.73 -15.88 -20.17
C GLN A 271 3.20 -15.58 -20.54
N THR A 272 4.05 -16.61 -20.54
CA THR A 272 5.49 -16.48 -20.82
C THR A 272 5.90 -16.98 -22.20
N ALA A 273 4.93 -17.35 -23.06
CA ALA A 273 5.20 -17.88 -24.38
C ALA A 273 5.83 -16.84 -25.34
N PRO A 274 6.63 -17.29 -26.35
CA PRO A 274 7.17 -16.51 -27.47
C PRO A 274 6.20 -15.55 -28.13
#